data_AF-A0A7S3CUL3-F1
#
_entry.id   AF-A0A7S3CUL3-F1
#
_cell.length_a   1.000
_cell.length_b   1.000
_cell.length_c   1.000
_cell.angle_alpha   90.00
_cell.angle_beta   90.00
_cell.angle_gamma   90.00
#
_symmetry.space_group_name_H-M   'P 1'
#
loop_
_entity.id
_entity.type
_entity.pdbx_description
1 polymer ?
#
loop_
_entity_poly.entity_id
_entity_poly.type
_entity_poly.pdbx_seq_one_letter_code
_entity_poly.pdbx_strand_id
1 'polypeptide(L)'
;MEVSKYNQKYQILLIITDGIISDMEKTINEIVRGSDNPLSIVIVGVGSADFDRMDDLDADTEPLYSKKYKRYMSRDIVQFVPFREFRSDPYKLARETLQEIPNQLTDFFLKKNIFPNPAKEQQRQQIMSKLSLRSKVNPNQQLDLYTSKLKDELMTQCENMGIDTFQVQDFIEEKGLYENNVNIVLDLINWDAYINPLFVKKVKPLPKYGGFGKFQDDPQDQ
;
A
#
# COMPACT_ATOMS: atom_id res chain seq x y z
N MET A 1 12.27 -21.75 -2.03
CA MET A 1 13.12 -20.59 -2.38
C MET A 1 14.07 -20.32 -1.25
N GLU A 2 15.36 -20.27 -1.52
CA GLU A 2 16.37 -20.06 -0.48
C GLU A 2 16.50 -18.57 -0.17
N VAL A 3 16.14 -18.20 1.05
CA VAL A 3 16.29 -16.83 1.59
C VAL A 3 17.53 -16.79 2.45
N SER A 4 18.34 -15.74 2.26
CA SER A 4 19.55 -15.54 3.04
C SER A 4 19.76 -14.05 3.34
N LYS A 5 20.77 -13.72 4.14
CA LYS A 5 21.18 -12.33 4.37
C LYS A 5 21.45 -11.57 3.06
N TYR A 6 21.96 -12.27 2.05
CA TYR A 6 22.33 -11.70 0.75
C TYR A 6 21.22 -11.80 -0.30
N ASN A 7 20.18 -12.60 -0.06
CA ASN A 7 19.03 -12.78 -0.96
C ASN A 7 17.72 -12.70 -0.16
N GLN A 8 17.29 -11.47 0.14
CA GLN A 8 16.07 -11.17 0.91
C GLN A 8 14.88 -10.92 -0.04
N LYS A 9 14.45 -11.96 -0.76
CA LYS A 9 13.26 -11.89 -1.64
C LYS A 9 12.03 -12.40 -0.91
N TYR A 10 10.96 -11.60 -0.93
CA TYR A 10 9.64 -11.93 -0.41
C TYR A 10 8.61 -11.74 -1.52
N GLN A 11 7.61 -12.63 -1.60
CA GLN A 11 6.61 -12.58 -2.66
C GLN A 11 5.21 -12.43 -2.08
N ILE A 12 4.38 -11.73 -2.85
CA ILE A 12 2.95 -11.60 -2.59
C ILE A 12 2.26 -12.23 -3.81
N LEU A 13 1.48 -13.27 -3.57
CA LEU A 13 0.64 -13.90 -4.57
C LEU A 13 -0.76 -13.29 -4.49
N LEU A 14 -1.18 -12.57 -5.53
CA LEU A 14 -2.54 -12.08 -5.67
C LEU A 14 -3.39 -13.09 -6.46
N ILE A 15 -4.49 -13.53 -5.87
CA ILE A 15 -5.50 -14.40 -6.48
C ILE A 15 -6.79 -13.58 -6.60
N ILE A 16 -7.39 -13.56 -7.78
CA ILE A 16 -8.70 -12.94 -8.02
C ILE A 16 -9.65 -14.05 -8.46
N THR A 17 -10.78 -14.18 -7.78
CA THR A 17 -11.75 -15.25 -8.08
C THR A 17 -13.19 -14.77 -7.91
N ASP A 18 -14.09 -15.25 -8.75
CA ASP A 18 -15.53 -14.95 -8.70
C ASP A 18 -16.36 -16.03 -7.98
N GLY A 19 -15.71 -17.05 -7.44
CA GLY A 19 -16.35 -18.22 -6.85
C GLY A 19 -15.66 -18.74 -5.60
N ILE A 20 -16.30 -19.71 -4.96
CA ILE A 20 -15.80 -20.35 -3.74
C ILE A 20 -14.70 -21.36 -4.04
N ILE A 21 -13.78 -21.53 -3.08
CA ILE A 21 -12.82 -22.63 -3.11
C ILE A 21 -13.58 -23.94 -2.92
N SER A 22 -13.63 -24.75 -3.99
CA SER A 22 -14.29 -26.07 -3.97
C SER A 22 -13.54 -27.10 -3.13
N ASP A 23 -12.19 -27.04 -3.15
CA ASP A 23 -11.31 -28.01 -2.49
C ASP A 23 -10.65 -27.44 -1.21
N MET A 24 -11.46 -27.05 -0.23
CA MET A 24 -10.99 -26.36 0.99
C MET A 24 -9.86 -27.11 1.71
N GLU A 25 -9.99 -28.43 1.91
CA GLU A 25 -8.94 -29.20 2.60
C GLU A 25 -7.61 -29.21 1.83
N LYS A 26 -7.64 -29.25 0.49
CA LYS A 26 -6.40 -29.20 -0.31
C LYS A 26 -5.76 -27.82 -0.22
N THR A 27 -6.57 -26.77 -0.27
CA THR A 27 -6.10 -25.39 -0.11
C THR A 27 -5.44 -25.18 1.25
N ILE A 28 -6.09 -25.61 2.33
CA ILE A 28 -5.52 -25.58 3.69
C ILE A 28 -4.17 -26.31 3.74
N ASN A 29 -4.08 -27.50 3.14
CA ASN A 29 -2.83 -28.26 3.12
C ASN A 29 -1.69 -27.49 2.43
N GLU A 30 -1.96 -26.87 1.28
CA GLU A 30 -0.94 -26.12 0.55
C GLU A 30 -0.61 -24.76 1.21
N ILE A 31 -1.57 -24.10 1.88
CA ILE A 31 -1.31 -22.90 2.70
C ILE A 31 -0.40 -23.27 3.88
N VAL A 32 -0.73 -24.31 4.64
CA VAL A 32 0.08 -24.79 5.76
C VAL A 32 1.50 -25.14 5.29
N ARG A 33 1.63 -25.81 4.14
CA ARG A 33 2.93 -26.08 3.51
C ARG A 33 3.65 -24.80 3.10
N GLY A 34 2.93 -23.83 2.55
CA GLY A 34 3.40 -22.55 2.08
C GLY A 34 3.89 -21.63 3.21
N SER A 35 3.35 -21.77 4.42
CA SER A 35 3.64 -20.90 5.57
C SER A 35 5.12 -20.82 5.94
N ASP A 36 5.94 -21.80 5.56
CA ASP A 36 7.38 -21.80 5.83
C ASP A 36 8.23 -21.06 4.77
N ASN A 37 7.61 -20.57 3.70
CA ASN A 37 8.27 -19.86 2.59
C ASN A 37 8.15 -18.33 2.75
N PRO A 38 8.99 -17.52 2.08
CA PRO A 38 8.85 -16.05 2.03
C PRO A 38 7.68 -15.61 1.13
N LEU A 39 6.46 -15.88 1.58
CA LEU A 39 5.24 -15.74 0.78
C LEU A 39 4.09 -15.19 1.64
N SER A 40 3.37 -14.23 1.09
CA SER A 40 2.00 -13.89 1.46
C SER A 40 1.06 -14.19 0.29
N ILE A 41 -0.19 -14.49 0.58
CA ILE A 41 -1.25 -14.77 -0.37
C ILE A 41 -2.38 -13.79 -0.09
N VAL A 42 -2.81 -13.08 -1.11
CA VAL A 42 -3.94 -12.16 -1.06
C VAL A 42 -5.01 -12.71 -1.98
N ILE A 43 -6.21 -12.95 -1.45
CA ILE A 43 -7.34 -13.50 -2.20
C ILE A 43 -8.42 -12.43 -2.27
N VAL A 44 -8.74 -11.97 -3.48
CA VAL A 44 -9.78 -10.98 -3.74
C VAL A 44 -10.98 -11.67 -4.38
N GLY A 45 -12.08 -11.72 -3.63
CA GLY A 45 -13.36 -12.26 -4.09
C GLY A 45 -14.15 -11.22 -4.87
N VAL A 46 -14.47 -11.48 -6.14
CA VAL A 46 -15.30 -10.62 -7.00
C VAL A 46 -16.68 -11.25 -7.25
N GLY A 47 -17.63 -10.45 -7.73
CA GLY A 47 -18.99 -10.96 -7.99
C GLY A 47 -19.85 -11.10 -6.73
N SER A 48 -20.76 -12.07 -6.76
CA SER A 48 -21.84 -12.24 -5.79
C SER A 48 -21.86 -13.62 -5.12
N ALA A 49 -20.77 -14.38 -5.21
CA ALA A 49 -20.67 -15.66 -4.53
C ALA A 49 -20.72 -15.49 -3.01
N ASP A 50 -21.12 -16.53 -2.31
CA ASP A 50 -21.04 -16.60 -0.84
C ASP A 50 -19.58 -16.84 -0.45
N PHE A 51 -18.98 -15.96 0.34
CA PHE A 51 -17.55 -16.03 0.68
C PHE A 51 -17.30 -16.40 2.14
N ASP A 52 -18.32 -16.79 2.90
CA ASP A 52 -18.21 -17.02 4.35
C ASP A 52 -17.10 -18.03 4.71
N ARG A 53 -16.87 -19.02 3.84
CA ARG A 53 -15.81 -20.03 4.04
C ARG A 53 -14.40 -19.55 3.67
N MET A 54 -14.27 -18.41 3.00
CA MET A 54 -12.98 -17.84 2.65
C MET A 54 -12.37 -17.07 3.82
N ASP A 55 -13.21 -16.54 4.72
CA ASP A 55 -12.78 -15.93 5.97
C ASP A 55 -12.05 -16.96 6.84
N ASP A 56 -12.49 -18.22 6.83
CA ASP A 56 -11.77 -19.33 7.52
C ASP A 56 -10.29 -19.47 7.08
N LEU A 57 -9.91 -18.96 5.91
CA LEU A 57 -8.55 -19.06 5.40
C LEU A 57 -7.62 -17.95 5.89
N ASP A 58 -8.15 -16.81 6.36
CA ASP A 58 -7.35 -15.70 6.91
C ASP A 58 -6.64 -16.10 8.22
N ALA A 59 -7.18 -17.11 8.91
CA ALA A 59 -6.62 -17.68 10.12
C ALA A 59 -6.35 -16.66 11.24
N ASP A 60 -7.09 -15.54 11.27
CA ASP A 60 -7.01 -14.50 12.29
C ASP A 60 -7.50 -15.00 13.66
N THR A 61 -8.52 -15.86 13.64
CA THR A 61 -9.12 -16.42 14.86
C THR A 61 -8.45 -17.74 15.26
N GLU A 62 -8.29 -18.65 14.30
CA GLU A 62 -7.75 -19.99 14.55
C GLU A 62 -6.70 -20.37 13.49
N PRO A 63 -5.50 -20.82 13.91
CA PRO A 63 -4.49 -21.27 12.97
C PRO A 63 -4.94 -22.49 12.16
N LEU A 64 -4.70 -22.46 10.85
CA LEU A 64 -5.02 -23.58 9.97
C LEU A 64 -4.26 -24.86 10.33
N TYR A 65 -4.97 -25.98 10.40
CA TYR A 65 -4.39 -27.31 10.62
C TYR A 65 -4.45 -28.17 9.37
N SER A 66 -3.28 -28.67 8.94
CA SER A 66 -3.21 -29.63 7.84
C SER A 66 -3.35 -31.06 8.36
N LYS A 67 -4.43 -31.74 7.98
CA LYS A 67 -4.61 -33.19 8.21
C LYS A 67 -3.55 -34.03 7.48
N LYS A 68 -3.12 -33.59 6.30
CA LYS A 68 -2.11 -34.26 5.47
C LYS A 68 -0.71 -34.22 6.10
N TYR A 69 -0.30 -33.06 6.60
CA TYR A 69 1.03 -32.85 7.20
C TYR A 69 1.03 -33.00 8.73
N LYS A 70 -0.14 -33.17 9.34
CA LYS A 70 -0.36 -33.32 10.79
C LYS A 70 0.26 -32.18 11.62
N ARG A 71 0.14 -30.95 11.13
CA ARG A 71 0.70 -29.75 11.77
C ARG A 71 -0.15 -28.51 11.51
N TYR A 72 0.00 -27.53 12.38
CA TYR A 72 -0.51 -26.17 12.15
C TYR A 72 0.37 -25.41 11.16
N MET A 73 -0.20 -24.38 10.53
CA MET A 73 0.56 -23.36 9.81
C MET A 73 1.60 -22.74 10.74
N SER A 74 2.76 -22.41 10.18
CA SER A 74 3.88 -21.94 11.00
C SER A 74 3.83 -20.43 11.26
N ARG A 75 2.98 -19.73 10.51
CA ARG A 75 2.64 -18.30 10.57
C ARG A 75 1.43 -18.09 9.67
N ASP A 76 0.66 -17.04 9.95
CA ASP A 76 -0.36 -16.57 9.02
C ASP A 76 0.31 -15.97 7.76
N ILE A 77 -0.30 -16.26 6.60
CA ILE A 77 0.15 -15.83 5.27
C ILE A 77 -1.01 -15.43 4.34
N VAL A 78 -2.27 -15.44 4.78
CA VAL A 78 -3.42 -15.27 3.88
C VAL A 78 -4.24 -14.06 4.29
N GLN A 79 -4.44 -13.12 3.36
CA GLN A 79 -5.45 -12.07 3.50
C GLN A 79 -6.59 -12.35 2.52
N PHE A 80 -7.82 -12.49 3.02
CA PHE A 80 -9.02 -12.49 2.17
C PHE A 80 -9.68 -11.10 2.15
N VAL A 81 -10.15 -10.66 0.97
CA VAL A 81 -10.89 -9.40 0.80
C VAL A 81 -12.07 -9.59 -0.17
N PRO A 82 -13.33 -9.41 0.27
CA PRO A 82 -14.48 -9.38 -0.61
C PRO A 82 -14.59 -8.03 -1.33
N PHE A 83 -14.19 -7.96 -2.60
CA PHE A 83 -14.16 -6.72 -3.40
C PHE A 83 -15.50 -5.97 -3.42
N ARG A 84 -16.63 -6.71 -3.37
CA ARG A 84 -17.97 -6.11 -3.40
C ARG A 84 -18.22 -5.07 -2.30
N GLU A 85 -17.54 -5.19 -1.17
CA GLU A 85 -17.70 -4.30 -0.02
C GLU A 85 -16.97 -2.96 -0.18
N PHE A 86 -16.09 -2.85 -1.18
CA PHE A 86 -15.20 -1.71 -1.38
C PHE A 86 -15.33 -1.08 -2.78
N ARG A 87 -16.37 -1.43 -3.55
CA ARG A 87 -16.56 -0.96 -4.94
C ARG A 87 -16.50 0.56 -5.10
N SER A 88 -16.97 1.29 -4.09
CA SER A 88 -17.01 2.76 -4.11
C SER A 88 -15.80 3.42 -3.44
N ASP A 89 -14.85 2.64 -2.91
CA ASP A 89 -13.71 3.16 -2.17
C ASP A 89 -12.43 2.35 -2.48
N PRO A 90 -11.73 2.70 -3.58
CA PRO A 90 -10.47 2.07 -3.95
C PRO A 90 -9.38 2.20 -2.88
N TYR A 91 -9.42 3.24 -2.04
CA TYR A 91 -8.44 3.43 -0.97
C TYR A 91 -8.67 2.47 0.17
N LYS A 92 -9.93 2.30 0.58
CA LYS A 92 -10.29 1.31 1.59
C LYS A 92 -9.97 -0.10 1.09
N LEU A 93 -10.28 -0.40 -0.18
CA LEU A 93 -9.87 -1.67 -0.80
C LEU A 93 -8.36 -1.89 -0.70
N ALA A 94 -7.54 -0.92 -1.12
CA ALA A 94 -6.09 -1.03 -1.07
C ALA A 94 -5.57 -1.20 0.36
N ARG A 95 -6.19 -0.52 1.33
CA ARG A 95 -5.85 -0.65 2.74
C ARG A 95 -6.10 -2.06 3.25
N GLU A 96 -7.33 -2.59 3.08
CA GLU A 96 -7.67 -3.93 3.55
C GLU A 96 -6.82 -5.00 2.85
N THR A 97 -6.58 -4.85 1.54
CA THR A 97 -5.79 -5.80 0.73
C THR A 97 -4.33 -5.93 1.20
N LEU A 98 -3.76 -4.86 1.78
CA LEU A 98 -2.35 -4.80 2.15
C LEU A 98 -2.13 -4.79 3.67
N GLN A 99 -3.19 -4.88 4.47
CA GLN A 99 -3.15 -4.61 5.92
C GLN A 99 -2.17 -5.54 6.66
N GLU A 100 -2.18 -6.83 6.35
CA GLU A 100 -1.37 -7.83 7.05
C GLU A 100 0.02 -8.05 6.48
N ILE A 101 0.23 -7.68 5.21
CA ILE A 101 1.47 -7.94 4.47
C ILE A 101 2.72 -7.46 5.22
N PRO A 102 2.76 -6.25 5.83
CA PRO A 102 3.92 -5.80 6.58
C PRO A 102 4.30 -6.75 7.73
N ASN A 103 3.31 -7.22 8.50
CA ASN A 103 3.52 -8.10 9.64
C ASN A 103 3.97 -9.49 9.17
N GLN A 104 3.28 -10.06 8.19
CA GLN A 104 3.62 -11.37 7.60
C GLN A 104 5.05 -11.40 7.02
N LEU A 105 5.49 -10.27 6.44
CA LEU A 105 6.87 -10.11 5.97
C LEU A 105 7.86 -10.07 7.12
N THR A 106 7.63 -9.21 8.12
CA THR A 106 8.56 -9.07 9.25
C THR A 106 8.65 -10.37 10.05
N ASP A 107 7.53 -11.04 10.30
CA ASP A 107 7.47 -12.28 11.07
C ASP A 107 8.29 -13.39 10.41
N PHE A 108 8.21 -13.51 9.08
CA PHE A 108 9.01 -14.47 8.34
C PHE A 108 10.52 -14.23 8.53
N PHE A 109 10.98 -13.00 8.33
CA PHE A 109 12.40 -12.68 8.39
C PHE A 109 12.95 -12.73 9.83
N LEU A 110 12.16 -12.30 10.81
CA LEU A 110 12.49 -12.41 12.23
C LEU A 110 12.62 -13.87 12.65
N LYS A 111 11.68 -14.73 12.26
CA LYS A 111 11.72 -16.18 12.53
C LYS A 111 12.95 -16.86 11.90
N LYS A 112 13.48 -16.30 10.80
CA LYS A 112 14.71 -16.76 10.15
C LYS A 112 15.98 -16.11 10.70
N ASN A 113 15.89 -15.21 11.69
CA ASN A 113 17.00 -14.40 12.20
C ASN A 113 17.71 -13.59 11.11
N ILE A 114 16.96 -13.13 10.11
CA ILE A 114 17.49 -12.34 8.99
C ILE A 114 17.04 -10.90 9.15
N PHE A 115 17.99 -10.01 9.46
CA PHE A 115 17.72 -8.58 9.60
C PHE A 115 17.89 -7.83 8.28
N PRO A 116 17.22 -6.67 8.09
CA PRO A 116 17.43 -5.82 6.94
C PRO A 116 18.90 -5.55 6.65
N ASN A 117 19.26 -5.44 5.37
CA ASN A 117 20.60 -5.06 4.98
C ASN A 117 20.88 -3.60 5.38
N PRO A 118 22.11 -3.27 5.83
CA PRO A 118 22.45 -1.89 6.12
C PRO A 118 22.24 -1.05 4.86
N ALA A 119 21.70 0.15 5.04
CA ALA A 119 21.55 1.09 3.94
C ALA A 119 22.92 1.30 3.27
N LYS A 120 22.99 1.09 1.95
CA LYS A 120 24.23 1.33 1.22
C LYS A 120 24.60 2.81 1.36
N GLU A 121 25.88 3.12 1.52
CA GLU A 121 26.35 4.51 1.65
C GLU A 121 25.89 5.37 0.47
N GLN A 122 25.85 4.81 -0.74
CA GLN A 122 25.29 5.47 -1.93
C GLN A 122 23.79 5.80 -1.78
N GLN A 123 22.98 4.90 -1.21
CA GLN A 123 21.57 5.17 -0.94
C GLN A 123 21.41 6.24 0.14
N ARG A 124 22.21 6.19 1.21
CA ARG A 124 22.23 7.24 2.24
C ARG A 124 22.59 8.60 1.65
N GLN A 125 23.62 8.67 0.81
CA GLN A 125 24.05 9.89 0.13
C GLN A 125 22.97 10.41 -0.82
N GLN A 126 22.27 9.53 -1.55
CA GLN A 126 21.14 9.92 -2.40
C GLN A 126 19.94 10.44 -1.59
N ILE A 127 19.63 9.82 -0.46
CA ILE A 127 18.55 10.28 0.43
C ILE A 127 18.94 11.63 1.05
N MET A 128 20.16 11.75 1.56
CA MET A 128 20.68 12.98 2.17
C MET A 128 20.82 14.11 1.15
N SER A 129 21.23 13.83 -0.09
CA SER A 129 21.26 14.84 -1.15
C SER A 129 19.84 15.30 -1.50
N LYS A 130 18.87 14.39 -1.65
CA LYS A 130 17.46 14.74 -1.85
C LYS A 130 16.87 15.56 -0.69
N LEU A 131 17.18 15.21 0.56
CA LEU A 131 16.70 15.93 1.75
C LEU A 131 17.37 17.31 1.92
N SER A 132 18.67 17.42 1.64
CA SER A 132 19.39 18.69 1.70
C SER A 132 19.01 19.64 0.55
N LEU A 133 18.65 19.10 -0.64
CA LEU A 133 18.03 19.86 -1.71
C LEU A 133 16.66 20.40 -1.29
N ARG A 134 15.81 19.59 -0.64
CA ARG A 134 14.53 20.04 -0.06
C ARG A 134 14.68 21.18 0.96
N SER A 135 15.81 21.26 1.64
CA SER A 135 16.07 22.28 2.67
C SER A 135 16.52 23.62 2.09
N LYS A 136 17.01 23.64 0.84
CA LYS A 136 17.56 24.85 0.17
C LYS A 136 16.60 25.47 -0.83
N VAL A 137 15.57 24.75 -1.27
CA VAL A 137 14.59 25.24 -2.23
C VAL A 137 13.33 25.64 -1.47
N ASN A 138 12.78 26.82 -1.77
CA ASN A 138 11.50 27.25 -1.20
C ASN A 138 10.46 26.15 -1.51
N PRO A 139 9.84 25.50 -0.51
CA PRO A 139 8.98 24.34 -0.71
C PRO A 139 7.84 24.60 -1.70
N ASN A 140 7.34 25.85 -1.73
CA ASN A 140 6.29 26.27 -2.65
C ASN A 140 6.76 26.35 -4.11
N GLN A 141 8.06 26.58 -4.35
CA GLN A 141 8.63 26.80 -5.67
C GLN A 141 9.05 25.48 -6.36
N GLN A 142 9.52 24.49 -5.58
CA GLN A 142 9.84 23.15 -6.11
C GLN A 142 8.60 22.31 -6.37
N LEU A 143 7.59 22.43 -5.51
CA LEU A 143 6.30 21.75 -5.68
C LEU A 143 5.57 22.28 -6.92
N ASP A 144 5.63 23.60 -7.17
CA ASP A 144 5.10 24.21 -8.40
C ASP A 144 5.77 23.65 -9.65
N LEU A 145 7.10 23.58 -9.69
CA LEU A 145 7.83 23.17 -10.89
C LEU A 145 7.66 21.67 -11.21
N TYR A 146 7.66 20.81 -10.19
CA TYR A 146 7.46 19.37 -10.37
C TYR A 146 6.02 19.04 -10.80
N THR A 147 5.04 19.64 -10.12
CA THR A 147 3.62 19.43 -10.43
C THR A 147 3.26 20.02 -11.79
N SER A 148 3.82 21.18 -12.15
CA SER A 148 3.66 21.76 -13.49
C SER A 148 4.24 20.85 -14.56
N LYS A 149 5.45 20.32 -14.37
CA LYS A 149 6.05 19.41 -15.35
C LYS A 149 5.24 18.13 -15.54
N LEU A 150 4.77 17.51 -14.46
CA LEU A 150 3.92 16.32 -14.54
C LEU A 150 2.59 16.62 -15.24
N LYS A 151 1.98 17.76 -14.92
CA LYS A 151 0.77 18.25 -15.58
C LYS A 151 1.02 18.43 -17.08
N ASP A 152 2.09 19.11 -17.48
CA ASP A 152 2.43 19.31 -18.89
C ASP A 152 2.64 17.99 -19.64
N GLU A 153 3.32 17.02 -19.01
CA GLU A 153 3.52 15.67 -19.56
C GLU A 153 2.18 14.93 -19.75
N LEU A 154 1.28 15.00 -18.76
CA LEU A 154 -0.06 14.42 -18.83
C LEU A 154 -0.91 15.07 -19.93
N MET A 155 -0.93 16.40 -19.99
CA MET A 155 -1.68 17.16 -20.97
C MET A 155 -1.22 16.83 -22.40
N THR A 156 0.10 16.73 -22.60
CA THR A 156 0.69 16.34 -23.89
C THR A 156 0.26 14.92 -24.30
N GLN A 157 0.23 13.98 -23.36
CA GLN A 157 -0.23 12.62 -23.65
C GLN A 157 -1.72 12.57 -23.97
N CYS A 158 -2.55 13.34 -23.25
CA CYS A 158 -3.98 13.44 -23.52
C CYS A 158 -4.25 14.02 -24.91
N GLU A 159 -3.54 15.08 -25.30
CA GLU A 159 -3.64 15.70 -26.63
C GLU A 159 -3.27 14.70 -27.73
N ASN A 160 -2.17 13.95 -27.57
CA ASN A 160 -1.75 12.93 -28.53
C ASN A 160 -2.75 11.76 -28.68
N MET A 161 -3.57 11.53 -27.65
CA MET A 161 -4.61 10.50 -27.65
C MET A 161 -5.98 11.05 -28.10
N GLY A 162 -6.09 12.33 -28.47
CA GLY A 162 -7.33 12.96 -28.89
C GLY A 162 -8.35 13.17 -27.76
N ILE A 163 -7.87 13.20 -26.51
CA ILE A 163 -8.68 13.42 -25.31
C ILE A 163 -8.92 14.93 -25.14
N ASP A 164 -10.10 15.30 -24.66
CA ASP A 164 -10.41 16.70 -24.33
C ASP A 164 -9.53 17.19 -23.16
N THR A 165 -8.50 17.94 -23.52
CA THR A 165 -7.55 18.51 -22.57
C THR A 165 -8.19 19.57 -21.66
N PHE A 166 -9.27 20.23 -22.06
CA PHE A 166 -9.97 21.17 -21.19
C PHE A 166 -10.66 20.44 -20.03
N GLN A 167 -11.35 19.34 -20.33
CA GLN A 167 -11.98 18.52 -19.31
C GLN A 167 -10.97 17.97 -18.29
N VAL A 168 -9.82 17.49 -18.77
CA VAL A 168 -8.74 16.99 -17.92
C VAL A 168 -8.15 18.10 -17.05
N GLN A 169 -7.91 19.28 -17.64
CA GLN A 169 -7.40 20.45 -16.94
C GLN A 169 -8.34 20.90 -15.82
N ASP A 170 -9.63 21.07 -16.12
CA ASP A 170 -10.65 21.51 -15.18
C ASP A 170 -10.76 20.51 -14.01
N PHE A 171 -10.73 19.21 -14.31
CA PHE A 171 -10.75 18.17 -13.29
C PHE A 171 -9.53 18.23 -12.37
N ILE A 172 -8.32 18.42 -12.92
CA ILE A 172 -7.08 18.59 -12.14
C ILE A 172 -7.15 19.82 -11.25
N GLU A 173 -7.70 20.93 -11.74
CA GLU A 173 -7.80 22.17 -10.98
C GLU A 173 -8.90 22.15 -9.91
N GLU A 174 -9.99 21.43 -10.15
CA GLU A 174 -11.12 21.37 -9.23
C GLU A 174 -10.97 20.28 -8.18
N LYS A 175 -10.52 19.08 -8.57
CA LYS A 175 -10.47 17.89 -7.72
C LYS A 175 -9.05 17.41 -7.44
N GLY A 176 -8.07 17.78 -8.25
CA GLY A 176 -6.68 17.30 -8.14
C GLY A 176 -6.52 15.83 -8.50
N LEU A 177 -5.33 15.44 -8.95
CA LEU A 177 -4.97 14.06 -9.25
C LEU A 177 -3.67 13.68 -8.54
N TYR A 178 -3.56 12.42 -8.14
CA TYR A 178 -2.33 11.80 -7.62
C TYR A 178 -1.75 10.77 -8.62
N GLU A 179 -2.37 10.64 -9.79
CA GLU A 179 -2.04 9.67 -10.83
C GLU A 179 -1.62 10.39 -12.11
N ASN A 180 -0.65 9.83 -12.83
CA ASN A 180 -0.13 10.39 -14.08
C ASN A 180 -0.36 9.45 -15.29
N ASN A 181 -0.94 8.27 -15.07
CA ASN A 181 -1.34 7.38 -16.15
C ASN A 181 -2.66 7.84 -16.78
N VAL A 182 -2.63 8.20 -18.07
CA VAL A 182 -3.80 8.72 -18.82
C VAL A 182 -5.04 7.84 -18.71
N ASN A 183 -4.90 6.51 -18.79
CA ASN A 183 -6.07 5.61 -18.75
C ASN A 183 -6.77 5.66 -17.39
N ILE A 184 -5.98 5.69 -16.31
CA ILE A 184 -6.52 5.81 -14.96
C ILE A 184 -7.13 7.21 -14.78
N VAL A 185 -6.49 8.26 -15.30
CA VAL A 185 -7.04 9.62 -15.26
C VAL A 185 -8.41 9.69 -15.94
N LEU A 186 -8.59 9.06 -17.10
CA LEU A 186 -9.89 8.99 -17.78
C LEU A 186 -10.94 8.27 -16.94
N ASP A 187 -10.58 7.14 -16.32
CA ASP A 187 -11.50 6.40 -15.45
C ASP A 187 -11.92 7.26 -14.25
N LEU A 188 -10.98 8.02 -13.68
CA LEU A 188 -11.25 8.93 -12.55
C LEU A 188 -12.11 10.14 -12.95
N ILE A 189 -11.90 10.70 -14.14
CA ILE A 189 -12.69 11.82 -14.68
C ILE A 189 -14.15 11.40 -14.86
N ASN A 190 -14.37 10.18 -15.35
CA ASN A 190 -15.71 9.62 -15.55
C ASN A 190 -16.34 9.10 -14.25
N TRP A 191 -15.63 9.16 -13.12
CA TRP A 191 -16.14 8.75 -11.83
C TRP A 191 -16.68 9.94 -11.05
N ASP A 192 -18.00 10.15 -11.13
CA ASP A 192 -18.69 11.29 -10.49
C ASP A 192 -18.42 11.40 -8.98
N ALA A 193 -18.25 10.27 -8.29
CA ALA A 193 -18.00 10.19 -6.86
C ALA A 193 -16.50 10.29 -6.47
N TYR A 194 -15.60 10.57 -7.43
CA TYR A 194 -14.18 10.74 -7.12
C TYR A 194 -13.95 11.87 -6.12
N ILE A 195 -13.22 11.55 -5.05
CA ILE A 195 -12.75 12.48 -4.03
C ILE A 195 -11.25 12.26 -3.87
N ASN A 196 -10.47 13.31 -4.02
CA ASN A 196 -9.05 13.28 -3.71
C ASN A 196 -8.82 13.75 -2.26
N PRO A 197 -8.53 12.84 -1.30
CA PRO A 197 -8.39 13.19 0.12
C PRO A 197 -7.14 14.05 0.38
N LEU A 198 -6.20 14.12 -0.57
CA LEU A 198 -5.00 14.93 -0.48
C LEU A 198 -5.20 16.32 -1.11
N PHE A 199 -6.30 16.53 -1.85
CA PHE A 199 -6.59 17.81 -2.47
C PHE A 199 -7.27 18.75 -1.48
N VAL A 200 -6.44 19.53 -0.79
CA VAL A 200 -6.89 20.60 0.10
C VAL A 200 -6.82 21.92 -0.68
N LYS A 201 -7.98 22.50 -1.06
CA LYS A 201 -8.01 23.91 -1.52
C LYS A 201 -7.37 24.74 -0.41
N LYS A 202 -6.20 25.33 -0.66
CA LYS A 202 -5.35 26.06 0.30
C LYS A 202 -6.18 26.64 1.47
N VAL A 203 -6.27 25.89 2.57
CA VAL A 203 -6.89 26.38 3.80
C VAL A 203 -5.93 27.42 4.38
N LYS A 204 -6.47 28.53 4.89
CA LYS A 204 -5.71 29.56 5.60
C LYS A 204 -4.74 28.89 6.58
N PRO A 205 -3.48 29.36 6.68
CA PRO A 205 -2.46 28.68 7.47
C PRO A 205 -2.96 28.42 8.88
N LEU A 206 -2.79 27.17 9.34
CA LEU A 206 -3.09 26.77 10.71
C LEU A 206 -2.38 27.71 11.69
N PRO A 207 -3.03 28.12 12.80
CA PRO A 207 -2.39 28.94 13.82
C PRO A 207 -1.14 28.21 14.31
N LYS A 208 -0.03 28.95 14.36
CA LYS A 208 1.26 28.43 14.85
C LYS A 208 1.03 27.83 16.24
N TYR A 209 1.23 26.53 16.38
CA TYR A 209 1.31 25.90 17.69
C TYR A 209 2.43 26.61 18.49
N GLY A 210 2.05 27.14 19.65
CA GLY A 210 2.96 27.80 20.59
C GLY A 210 4.13 26.90 20.94
N GLY A 211 5.29 27.53 21.15
CA GLY A 211 6.57 26.87 21.33
C GLY A 211 6.55 25.77 22.39
N PHE A 212 7.24 24.68 22.06
CA PHE A 212 7.67 23.68 23.04
C PHE A 212 8.36 24.38 24.21
N GLY A 213 7.73 24.28 25.38
CA GLY A 213 8.34 24.66 26.64
C GLY A 213 9.66 23.92 26.82
N LYS A 214 10.69 24.68 27.18
CA LYS A 214 11.96 24.12 27.61
C LYS A 214 11.69 23.25 28.83
N PHE A 215 12.13 21.98 28.79
CA PHE A 215 12.31 21.19 30.00
C PHE A 215 13.37 21.92 30.83
N GLN A 216 12.93 22.48 31.95
CA GLN A 216 13.79 22.95 33.02
C GLN A 216 13.99 21.75 33.95
N ASP A 217 15.21 21.22 33.96
CA ASP A 217 15.69 20.34 35.03
C ASP A 217 15.67 21.16 36.32
N ASP A 218 14.79 20.81 37.26
CA ASP A 218 14.88 21.31 38.63
C ASP A 218 15.54 20.26 39.54
N PRO A 219 16.44 20.66 40.46
CA PRO A 219 17.27 19.76 41.23
C PRO A 219 16.47 19.00 42.29
N GLN A 220 17.01 17.84 42.65
CA GLN A 220 16.70 17.13 43.88
C GLN A 220 16.77 18.08 45.09
N ASP A 221 15.80 17.97 46.01
CA ASP A 221 16.10 18.05 47.43
C ASP A 221 14.98 17.40 48.27
N GLN A 222 15.43 16.43 49.07
CA GLN A 222 15.12 16.13 50.49
C GLN A 222 13.66 15.95 50.93
#